data_AF-A0A365ZFN1-F1
#
_entry.id   AF-A0A365ZFN1-F1
#
_cell.length_a   1.000
_cell.length_b   1.000
_cell.length_c   1.000
_cell.angle_alpha   90.00
_cell.angle_beta   90.00
_cell.angle_gamma   90.00
#
_symmetry.space_group_name_H-M   'P 1'
#
loop_
_entity.id
_entity.type
_entity.pdbx_description
1 polymer ?
#
loop_
_entity_poly.entity_id
_entity_poly.type
_entity_poly.pdbx_seq_one_letter_code
_entity_poly.pdbx_strand_id
1 'polypeptide(L)'
;MIPILQSSCAEATSLEEARYRIDIPIKGRHGARVVALDDGAATLVRRLTREPWNAARFYTLPTQSPTEPGTWLHRTNGNPSPLADELAEGDVVVMIATRDDASPEAVEAIGRACAQRGIMTAAVAVGRQTGMAGAVRALRPYARVLLVNGEESDVADLLSAIRA
;
A
#
# COMPACT_ATOMS: atom_id res chain seq x y z
N MET A 1 -6.91 5.69 -25.97
CA MET A 1 -6.95 6.12 -24.57
C MET A 1 -7.69 7.45 -24.55
N ILE A 2 -8.94 7.45 -24.07
CA ILE A 2 -9.79 8.66 -24.01
C ILE A 2 -9.65 9.24 -22.60
N PRO A 3 -9.48 10.55 -22.41
CA PRO A 3 -9.24 11.13 -21.09
C PRO A 3 -10.47 10.93 -20.18
N ILE A 4 -10.21 10.48 -18.95
CA ILE A 4 -11.19 10.42 -17.87
C ILE A 4 -11.49 11.84 -17.36
N LEU A 5 -12.77 12.23 -17.48
CA LEU A 5 -13.47 13.39 -16.91
C LEU A 5 -12.60 14.60 -16.52
N GLN A 6 -12.65 15.64 -17.37
CA GLN A 6 -12.28 16.99 -16.99
C GLN A 6 -13.09 17.43 -15.76
N SER A 7 -12.38 18.09 -14.83
CA SER A 7 -12.89 18.73 -13.61
C SER A 7 -14.33 19.25 -13.75
N SER A 8 -15.19 19.05 -12.72
CA SER A 8 -16.54 19.64 -12.67
C SER A 8 -16.54 21.18 -12.54
N CYS A 9 -15.38 21.83 -12.55
CA CYS A 9 -15.26 23.27 -12.50
C CYS A 9 -15.01 23.82 -13.92
N ALA A 10 -16.04 24.43 -14.51
CA ALA A 10 -16.02 24.99 -15.86
C ALA A 10 -14.95 26.08 -16.07
N GLU A 11 -14.51 26.74 -15.00
CA GLU A 11 -13.45 27.77 -15.07
C GLU A 11 -12.04 27.19 -15.03
N ALA A 12 -11.81 26.04 -14.39
CA ALA A 12 -10.49 25.43 -14.21
C ALA A 12 -10.09 24.45 -15.33
N THR A 13 -10.61 24.67 -16.54
CA THR A 13 -10.45 23.75 -17.69
C THR A 13 -10.01 24.51 -18.96
N SER A 14 -9.39 25.68 -18.81
CA SER A 14 -8.80 26.36 -19.97
C SER A 14 -7.48 25.69 -20.39
N LEU A 15 -7.15 25.77 -21.69
CA LEU A 15 -5.85 25.32 -22.22
C LEU A 15 -4.66 26.04 -21.53
N GLU A 16 -4.88 27.30 -21.13
CA GLU A 16 -3.89 28.09 -20.40
C GLU A 16 -3.64 27.57 -18.98
N GLU A 17 -4.66 27.04 -18.30
CA GLU A 17 -4.50 26.45 -16.97
C GLU A 17 -3.90 25.05 -17.01
N ALA A 18 -4.19 24.29 -18.07
CA ALA A 18 -3.65 22.95 -18.27
C ALA A 18 -2.11 22.94 -18.27
N ARG A 19 -1.45 24.03 -18.68
CA ARG A 19 0.02 24.15 -18.66
C ARG A 19 0.63 24.17 -17.26
N TYR A 20 -0.14 24.54 -16.24
CA TYR A 20 0.30 24.54 -14.84
C TYR A 20 0.06 23.19 -14.16
N ARG A 21 -0.55 22.23 -14.84
CA ARG A 21 -0.78 20.88 -14.32
C ARG A 21 0.54 20.13 -14.23
N ILE A 22 0.86 19.63 -13.04
CA ILE A 22 2.10 18.88 -12.79
C ILE A 22 1.88 17.41 -13.20
N ASP A 23 2.04 17.18 -14.50
CA ASP A 23 1.97 15.85 -15.13
C ASP A 23 3.36 15.24 -15.39
N ILE A 24 4.42 15.87 -14.89
CA ILE A 24 5.78 15.32 -14.94
C ILE A 24 5.94 14.12 -13.98
N PRO A 25 6.65 13.05 -14.41
CA PRO A 25 7.02 11.94 -13.53
C PRO A 25 7.85 12.44 -12.34
N ILE A 26 7.56 11.89 -11.15
CA ILE A 26 8.36 12.17 -9.96
C ILE A 26 9.70 11.45 -10.13
N LYS A 27 10.76 12.20 -10.47
CA LYS A 27 12.11 11.65 -10.63
C LYS A 27 12.62 11.09 -9.30
N GLY A 28 13.28 9.94 -9.35
CA GLY A 28 13.87 9.30 -8.16
C GLY A 28 12.89 8.56 -7.26
N ARG A 29 11.68 8.28 -7.74
CA ARG A 29 10.71 7.45 -7.02
C ARG A 29 11.02 5.97 -7.24
N HIS A 30 11.24 5.23 -6.17
CA HIS A 30 11.55 3.80 -6.14
C HIS A 30 10.28 2.92 -5.94
N GLY A 31 9.14 3.57 -5.73
CA GLY A 31 7.81 2.96 -5.82
C GLY A 31 7.22 2.53 -4.48
N ALA A 32 5.96 2.10 -4.52
CA ALA A 32 5.26 1.62 -3.32
C ALA A 32 5.62 0.16 -3.00
N ARG A 33 5.72 -0.18 -1.72
CA ARG A 33 5.80 -1.56 -1.23
C ARG A 33 4.46 -1.92 -0.61
N VAL A 34 3.69 -2.76 -1.27
CA VAL A 34 2.34 -3.17 -0.86
C VAL A 34 2.44 -4.51 -0.15
N VAL A 35 2.08 -4.55 1.13
CA VAL A 35 2.23 -5.73 1.99
C VAL A 35 0.86 -6.22 2.46
N ALA A 36 0.51 -7.43 2.08
CA ALA A 36 -0.65 -8.14 2.59
C ALA A 36 -0.36 -8.80 3.94
N LEU A 37 -1.16 -8.48 4.96
CA LEU A 37 -0.98 -8.94 6.33
C LEU A 37 -1.72 -10.24 6.68
N ASP A 38 -2.63 -10.68 5.80
CA ASP A 38 -3.44 -11.88 5.98
C ASP A 38 -3.81 -12.50 4.62
N ASP A 39 -4.40 -13.69 4.61
CA ASP A 39 -4.67 -14.45 3.38
C ASP A 39 -5.68 -13.78 2.44
N GLY A 40 -6.66 -13.05 2.99
CA GLY A 40 -7.61 -12.29 2.19
C GLY A 40 -6.92 -11.10 1.53
N ALA A 41 -6.07 -10.39 2.27
CA ALA A 41 -5.22 -9.34 1.72
C ALA A 41 -4.25 -9.89 0.66
N ALA A 42 -3.72 -11.10 0.85
CA ALA A 42 -2.83 -11.75 -0.10
C ALA A 42 -3.56 -12.07 -1.43
N THR A 43 -4.83 -12.45 -1.33
CA THR A 43 -5.69 -12.67 -2.50
C THR A 43 -5.96 -11.38 -3.25
N LEU A 44 -6.26 -10.30 -2.53
CA LEU A 44 -6.45 -8.96 -3.10
C LEU A 44 -5.18 -8.48 -3.80
N VAL A 45 -4.02 -8.57 -3.14
CA VAL A 45 -2.74 -8.18 -3.72
C VAL A 45 -2.42 -8.95 -5.01
N ARG A 46 -2.67 -10.27 -5.07
CA ARG A 46 -2.51 -11.07 -6.30
C ARG A 46 -3.43 -10.64 -7.45
N ARG A 47 -4.59 -10.05 -7.16
CA ARG A 47 -5.46 -9.48 -8.19
C ARG A 47 -4.90 -8.16 -8.68
N LEU A 48 -4.49 -7.28 -7.77
CA LEU A 48 -3.89 -6.00 -8.11
C LEU A 48 -2.65 -6.15 -8.99
N THR A 49 -1.83 -7.20 -8.80
CA THR A 49 -0.65 -7.42 -9.67
C THR A 49 -0.95 -7.61 -11.16
N ARG A 50 -2.23 -7.81 -11.54
CA ARG A 50 -2.64 -7.93 -12.94
C ARG A 50 -2.73 -6.58 -13.65
N GLU A 51 -2.76 -5.48 -12.89
CA GLU A 51 -2.78 -4.13 -13.43
C GLU A 51 -1.36 -3.55 -13.59
N PRO A 52 -1.15 -2.63 -14.54
CA PRO A 52 0.15 -2.02 -14.77
C PRO A 52 0.44 -0.97 -13.69
N TRP A 53 1.14 -1.39 -12.63
CA TRP A 53 1.70 -0.48 -11.63
C TRP A 53 3.11 -0.06 -12.02
N ASN A 54 3.46 1.20 -11.77
CA ASN A 54 4.66 1.81 -12.29
C ASN A 54 5.92 1.21 -11.62
N ALA A 55 6.07 1.47 -10.31
CA ALA A 55 7.17 0.97 -9.49
C ALA A 55 6.68 0.22 -8.25
N ALA A 56 5.36 0.01 -8.12
CA ALA A 56 4.79 -0.77 -7.04
C ALA A 56 5.33 -2.21 -7.06
N ARG A 57 5.60 -2.71 -5.86
CA ARG A 57 5.96 -4.11 -5.63
C ARG A 57 5.06 -4.66 -4.54
N PHE A 58 4.72 -5.93 -4.69
CA PHE A 58 3.66 -6.57 -3.94
C PHE A 58 4.20 -7.76 -3.17
N TYR A 59 3.83 -7.84 -1.89
CA TYR A 59 4.34 -8.82 -0.95
C TYR A 59 3.25 -9.41 -0.08
N THR A 60 3.50 -10.60 0.40
CA THR A 60 2.69 -11.33 1.39
C THR A 60 3.58 -11.72 2.56
N LEU A 61 3.01 -11.85 3.75
CA LEU A 61 3.72 -12.44 4.88
C LEU A 61 3.92 -13.95 4.65
N PRO A 62 5.07 -14.52 5.08
CA PRO A 62 5.27 -15.96 5.08
C PRO A 62 4.31 -16.65 6.06
N THR A 63 3.62 -17.71 5.63
CA THR A 63 2.74 -18.54 6.49
C THR A 63 3.48 -19.23 7.63
N GLN A 64 4.75 -19.60 7.40
CA GLN A 64 5.63 -20.18 8.40
C GLN A 64 6.99 -19.50 8.25
N SER A 65 7.32 -18.63 9.19
CA SER A 65 8.65 -18.04 9.29
C SER A 65 9.36 -18.64 10.50
N PRO A 66 10.56 -19.22 10.35
CA PRO A 66 11.41 -19.57 11.49
C PRO A 66 12.02 -18.33 12.16
N THR A 67 11.75 -17.13 11.63
CA THR A 67 12.27 -15.81 12.06
C THR A 67 11.11 -14.88 12.46
N GLU A 68 11.39 -13.85 13.25
CA GLU A 68 10.41 -12.85 13.71
C GLU A 68 9.49 -12.34 12.58
N PRO A 69 8.15 -12.30 12.79
CA PRO A 69 7.19 -11.83 11.80
C PRO A 69 7.50 -10.43 11.26
N GLY A 70 7.31 -10.24 9.95
CA GLY A 70 7.58 -8.96 9.28
C GLY A 70 9.06 -8.72 8.94
N THR A 71 10.00 -9.59 9.35
CA THR A 71 11.41 -9.49 8.94
C THR A 71 11.63 -9.95 7.50
N TRP A 72 10.84 -10.93 7.07
CA TRP A 72 10.88 -11.50 5.72
C TRP A 72 9.53 -11.33 5.04
N LEU A 73 9.59 -10.96 3.76
CA LEU A 73 8.44 -10.80 2.89
C LEU A 73 8.54 -11.80 1.74
N HIS A 74 7.42 -12.35 1.29
CA HIS A 74 7.37 -13.11 0.06
C HIS A 74 6.82 -12.23 -1.05
N ARG A 75 7.53 -12.12 -2.17
CA ARG A 75 6.94 -11.55 -3.38
C ARG A 75 5.76 -12.43 -3.83
N THR A 76 4.88 -11.88 -4.66
CA THR A 76 3.73 -12.63 -5.23
C THR A 76 4.13 -13.86 -6.06
N ASN A 77 5.40 -13.96 -6.49
CA ASN A 77 5.97 -15.15 -7.13
C ASN A 77 6.49 -16.20 -6.14
N GLY A 78 6.37 -15.96 -4.82
CA GLY A 78 6.85 -16.84 -3.75
C GLY A 78 8.31 -16.64 -3.34
N ASN A 79 9.07 -15.76 -4.01
CA ASN A 79 10.46 -15.54 -3.66
C ASN A 79 10.56 -14.77 -2.33
N PRO A 80 11.30 -15.29 -1.33
CA PRO A 80 11.55 -14.57 -0.10
C PRO A 80 12.49 -13.40 -0.35
N SER A 81 12.26 -12.31 0.36
CA SER A 81 13.09 -11.12 0.36
C SER A 81 13.11 -10.51 1.77
N PRO A 82 14.28 -10.10 2.29
CA PRO A 82 14.35 -9.45 3.58
C PRO A 82 13.69 -8.07 3.52
N LEU A 83 12.93 -7.72 4.56
CA LEU A 83 12.24 -6.42 4.64
C LEU A 83 13.22 -5.26 4.48
N ALA A 84 14.42 -5.36 5.06
CA ALA A 84 15.41 -4.28 5.06
C ALA A 84 15.82 -3.86 3.63
N ASP A 85 16.01 -4.82 2.73
CA ASP A 85 16.41 -4.56 1.35
C ASP A 85 15.24 -3.94 0.57
N GLU A 86 14.04 -4.47 0.76
CA GLU A 86 12.85 -3.95 0.07
C GLU A 86 12.48 -2.54 0.52
N LEU A 87 12.76 -2.18 1.78
CA LEU A 87 12.58 -0.81 2.30
C LEU A 87 13.70 0.14 1.84
N ALA A 88 14.91 -0.33 1.57
CA ALA A 88 15.99 0.53 1.05
C ALA A 88 15.63 1.13 -0.31
N GLU A 89 14.81 0.42 -1.09
CA GLU A 89 14.31 0.82 -2.40
C GLU A 89 12.84 1.27 -2.38
N GLY A 90 12.25 1.60 -1.22
CA GLY A 90 10.83 1.94 -1.12
C GLY A 90 10.59 3.35 -0.58
N ASP A 91 9.72 4.12 -1.23
CA ASP A 91 9.37 5.48 -0.74
C ASP A 91 8.11 5.48 0.12
N VAL A 92 7.22 4.52 -0.10
CA VAL A 92 5.94 4.36 0.60
C VAL A 92 5.69 2.88 0.85
N VAL A 93 5.22 2.54 2.06
CA VAL A 93 4.70 1.20 2.38
C VAL A 93 3.20 1.28 2.56
N VAL A 94 2.47 0.37 1.91
CA VAL A 94 1.02 0.23 2.04
C VAL A 94 0.74 -1.12 2.68
N MET A 95 0.26 -1.14 3.92
CA MET A 95 -0.15 -2.36 4.63
C MET A 95 -1.64 -2.62 4.43
N ILE A 96 -2.02 -3.83 4.06
CA ILE A 96 -3.42 -4.20 3.80
C ILE A 96 -3.82 -5.32 4.74
N ALA A 97 -4.91 -5.09 5.48
CA ALA A 97 -5.58 -6.09 6.29
C ALA A 97 -7.03 -6.26 5.82
N THR A 98 -7.49 -7.50 5.67
CA THR A 98 -8.89 -7.86 5.36
C THR A 98 -9.58 -8.61 6.51
N ARG A 99 -8.83 -8.98 7.55
CA ARG A 99 -9.32 -9.71 8.72
C ARG A 99 -8.80 -9.10 10.01
N ASP A 100 -9.52 -9.35 11.11
CA ASP A 100 -9.12 -8.85 12.44
C ASP A 100 -7.86 -9.52 13.01
N ASP A 101 -7.54 -10.71 12.49
CA ASP A 101 -6.40 -11.53 12.89
C ASP A 101 -5.12 -11.18 12.12
N ALA A 102 -5.09 -10.03 11.43
CA ALA A 102 -3.88 -9.51 10.81
C ALA A 102 -2.75 -9.43 11.85
N SER A 103 -1.57 -9.98 11.52
CA SER A 103 -0.46 -10.15 12.45
C SER A 103 0.00 -8.82 13.07
N PRO A 104 -0.27 -8.55 14.36
CA PRO A 104 0.13 -7.29 15.00
C PRO A 104 1.65 -7.15 15.09
N GLU A 105 2.35 -8.28 15.27
CA GLU A 105 3.80 -8.36 15.32
C GLU A 105 4.44 -7.94 13.98
N ALA A 106 3.90 -8.42 12.86
CA ALA A 106 4.38 -8.01 11.54
C ALA A 106 4.11 -6.53 11.27
N VAL A 107 2.94 -6.02 11.68
CA VAL A 107 2.61 -4.59 11.57
C VAL A 107 3.59 -3.73 12.36
N GLU A 108 3.92 -4.13 13.60
CA GLU A 108 4.91 -3.45 14.42
C GLU A 108 6.30 -3.49 13.80
N ALA A 109 6.76 -4.66 13.34
CA ALA A 109 8.07 -4.82 12.72
C ALA A 109 8.21 -3.93 11.48
N ILE A 110 7.24 -3.99 10.57
CA ILE A 110 7.21 -3.17 9.35
C ILE A 110 7.12 -1.69 9.71
N GLY A 111 6.20 -1.33 10.61
CA GLY A 111 5.97 0.05 11.05
C GLY A 111 7.20 0.70 11.67
N ARG A 112 7.87 0.01 12.59
CA ARG A 112 9.13 0.47 13.20
C ARG A 112 10.24 0.61 12.17
N ALA A 113 10.38 -0.36 11.27
CA ALA A 113 11.40 -0.33 10.23
C ALA A 113 11.19 0.83 9.24
N CYS A 114 9.93 1.18 8.91
CA CYS A 114 9.59 2.35 8.11
C CYS A 114 9.90 3.65 8.86
N ALA A 115 9.48 3.74 10.12
CA ALA A 115 9.69 4.94 10.96
C ALA A 115 11.17 5.29 11.11
N GLN A 116 12.04 4.28 11.32
CA GLN A 116 13.50 4.45 11.39
C GLN A 116 14.11 5.00 10.10
N ARG A 117 13.49 4.74 8.94
CA ARG A 117 13.98 5.14 7.61
C ARG A 117 13.27 6.39 7.06
N GLY A 118 12.30 6.95 7.79
CA GLY A 118 11.49 8.08 7.32
C GLY A 118 10.56 7.74 6.15
N ILE A 119 10.24 6.45 5.95
CA ILE A 119 9.37 5.99 4.86
C ILE A 119 7.91 6.23 5.26
N MET A 120 7.11 6.76 4.32
CA MET A 120 5.68 6.98 4.59
C MET A 120 4.97 5.62 4.67
N THR A 121 4.20 5.43 5.74
CA THR A 121 3.36 4.24 5.91
C THR A 121 1.88 4.60 5.75
N ALA A 122 1.21 3.97 4.80
CA ALA A 122 -0.23 3.97 4.67
C ALA A 122 -0.78 2.59 5.02
N ALA A 123 -2.02 2.53 5.48
CA ALA A 123 -2.69 1.29 5.80
C ALA A 123 -4.14 1.30 5.33
N VAL A 124 -4.62 0.13 4.89
CA VAL A 124 -6.01 -0.08 4.48
C VAL A 124 -6.56 -1.29 5.21
N ALA A 125 -7.58 -1.05 6.05
CA ALA A 125 -8.40 -2.08 6.66
C ALA A 125 -9.65 -2.28 5.80
N VAL A 126 -9.62 -3.31 4.96
CA VAL A 126 -10.69 -3.69 4.03
C VAL A 126 -11.72 -4.54 4.75
N GLY A 127 -13.00 -4.24 4.58
CA GLY A 127 -14.11 -4.94 5.24
C GLY A 127 -14.79 -4.13 6.34
N ARG A 128 -15.92 -4.64 6.84
CA ARG A 128 -16.81 -3.91 7.75
C ARG A 128 -16.19 -3.73 9.15
N GLN A 129 -16.33 -2.53 9.73
CA GLN A 129 -15.77 -2.17 11.06
C GLN A 129 -16.04 -3.16 12.17
N THR A 130 -17.24 -3.77 12.18
CA THR A 130 -17.71 -4.59 13.29
C THR A 130 -16.83 -5.80 13.57
N GLY A 131 -15.90 -6.15 12.68
CA GLY A 131 -14.91 -7.20 12.89
C GLY A 131 -13.48 -6.83 12.48
N MET A 132 -13.07 -5.56 12.60
CA MET A 132 -11.71 -5.10 12.24
C MET A 132 -11.02 -4.27 13.33
N ALA A 133 -11.53 -4.30 14.57
CA ALA A 133 -11.03 -3.46 15.65
C ALA A 133 -9.58 -3.78 16.07
N GLY A 134 -9.22 -5.06 16.09
CA GLY A 134 -7.85 -5.55 16.33
C GLY A 134 -6.89 -5.11 15.24
N ALA A 135 -7.26 -5.30 13.96
CA ALA A 135 -6.44 -4.84 12.83
C ALA A 135 -6.22 -3.31 12.86
N VAL A 136 -7.29 -2.54 13.08
CA VAL A 136 -7.20 -1.07 13.21
C VAL A 136 -6.32 -0.66 14.40
N ARG A 137 -6.45 -1.35 15.54
CA ARG A 137 -5.62 -1.09 16.73
C ARG A 137 -4.14 -1.37 16.47
N ALA A 138 -3.82 -2.42 15.74
CA ALA A 138 -2.44 -2.75 15.36
C ALA A 138 -1.86 -1.72 14.37
N LEU A 139 -2.65 -1.29 13.37
CA LEU A 139 -2.20 -0.40 12.30
C LEU A 139 -2.05 1.06 12.74
N ARG A 140 -2.96 1.56 13.58
CA ARG A 140 -3.07 2.99 13.95
C ARG A 140 -1.77 3.64 14.44
N PRO A 141 -0.92 3.00 15.27
CA PRO A 141 0.31 3.63 15.75
C PRO A 141 1.36 3.86 14.64
N TYR A 142 1.32 3.06 13.57
CA TYR A 142 2.35 3.03 12.53
C TYR A 142 1.89 3.61 11.19
N ALA A 143 0.58 3.67 10.95
CA ALA A 143 0.01 4.22 9.75
C ALA A 143 -0.16 5.74 9.86
N ARG A 144 0.49 6.50 8.96
CA ARG A 144 0.30 7.94 8.82
C ARG A 144 -1.03 8.28 8.16
N VAL A 145 -1.50 7.39 7.29
CA VAL A 145 -2.84 7.42 6.69
C VAL A 145 -3.44 6.02 6.88
N LEU A 146 -4.62 5.95 7.49
CA LEU A 146 -5.33 4.70 7.72
C LEU A 146 -6.74 4.81 7.15
N LEU A 147 -7.01 4.05 6.08
CA LEU A 147 -8.34 3.91 5.50
C LEU A 147 -9.05 2.72 6.15
N VAL A 148 -10.30 2.95 6.55
CA VAL A 148 -11.05 2.10 7.46
C VAL A 148 -12.44 1.88 6.87
N ASN A 149 -12.91 0.64 6.79
CA ASN A 149 -14.00 0.21 5.90
C ASN A 149 -13.65 0.30 4.43
N GLY A 150 -12.41 -0.03 4.08
CA GLY A 150 -12.04 -0.06 2.68
C GLY A 150 -12.80 -1.12 1.91
N GLU A 151 -13.07 -0.81 0.65
CA GLU A 151 -13.39 -1.76 -0.39
C GLU A 151 -12.12 -2.12 -1.18
N GLU A 152 -12.18 -3.17 -2.00
CA GLU A 152 -11.06 -3.57 -2.85
C GLU A 152 -10.66 -2.45 -3.82
N SER A 153 -11.64 -1.69 -4.34
CA SER A 153 -11.42 -0.52 -5.18
C SER A 153 -10.65 0.59 -4.48
N ASP A 154 -10.86 0.79 -3.18
CA ASP A 154 -10.17 1.86 -2.42
C ASP A 154 -8.66 1.63 -2.37
N VAL A 155 -8.21 0.36 -2.39
CA VAL A 155 -6.79 0.04 -2.47
C VAL A 155 -6.23 0.46 -3.82
N ALA A 156 -6.93 0.14 -4.91
CA ALA A 156 -6.50 0.51 -6.26
C ALA A 156 -6.50 2.04 -6.46
N ASP A 157 -7.51 2.73 -5.93
CA ASP A 157 -7.62 4.18 -5.95
C ASP A 157 -6.50 4.84 -5.13
N LEU A 158 -6.19 4.29 -3.94
CA LEU A 158 -5.08 4.76 -3.13
C LEU A 158 -3.73 4.58 -3.85
N LEU A 159 -3.49 3.42 -4.46
CA LEU A 159 -2.28 3.16 -5.25
C LEU A 159 -2.19 4.10 -6.46
N SER A 160 -3.30 4.34 -7.14
CA SER A 160 -3.37 5.28 -8.27
C SER A 160 -3.12 6.72 -7.84
N ALA A 161 -3.69 7.14 -6.71
CA ALA A 161 -3.53 8.49 -6.15
C ALA A 161 -2.07 8.75 -5.75
N ILE A 162 -1.39 7.75 -5.18
CA ILE A 162 0.04 7.87 -4.91
C ILE A 162 0.89 7.66 -6.16
N ARG A 163 0.34 7.37 -7.35
CA ARG A 163 1.09 7.09 -8.59
C ARG A 163 2.04 5.88 -8.43
N ALA A 164 1.54 4.80 -7.84
CA ALA A 164 2.28 3.57 -7.56
C ALA A 164 2.76 2.86 -8.83
#